data_AF-A0A3N0ZRU2-F1
#
_entry.id   AF-A0A3N0ZRU2-F1
#
_cell.length_a   1.000
_cell.length_b   1.000
_cell.length_c   1.000
_cell.angle_alpha   90.00
_cell.angle_beta   90.00
_cell.angle_gamma   90.00
#
_symmetry.space_group_name_H-M   'P 1'
#
loop_
_entity.id
_entity.type
_entity.pdbx_description
1 polymer ?
#
loop_
_entity_poly.entity_id
_entity_poly.type
_entity_poly.pdbx_seq_one_letter_code
_entity_poly.pdbx_strand_id
1 'polypeptide(L)'
;MKTFLLIIEILVAGAVIITAVRMYFTINKLWKRKSDQEVCNSISIFAYVLAISVHTPFMIKFAFIDKNYVMATNDAIQVLSYLLVILIGTGFWVRANKRTGFLTLVKKALRLESKESGHLMKSLIRPSGAKEIIEILKKIARLDNELSDSEVKIINDFAKNWDIELPNIEEWQSGEQTSLLDIRESVEKYLNLSPPVKQASELLDLFRLIVKADNVISKEEELFLAEATGLINSYVHQEENPKMYQVLLVPQKKKKIKAMSEIFPNNELVERRGGKVIIQGKYYSKEFAEEVCKNYMTLGIFSIWEEVDTQQTAEAA
;
A
#
# COMPACT_ATOMS: atom_id res chain seq x y z
N MET A 1 -19.78 -40.11 -14.62
CA MET A 1 -19.22 -38.88 -15.25
C MET A 1 -20.24 -38.19 -16.15
N LYS A 2 -20.79 -38.84 -17.20
CA LYS A 2 -21.78 -38.22 -18.10
C LYS A 2 -23.07 -37.75 -17.40
N THR A 3 -23.62 -38.55 -16.49
CA THR A 3 -24.81 -38.18 -15.70
C THR A 3 -24.58 -36.98 -14.78
N PHE A 4 -23.38 -36.87 -14.22
CA PHE A 4 -22.99 -35.74 -13.36
C PHE A 4 -22.89 -34.43 -14.17
N LEU A 5 -22.24 -34.47 -15.34
CA LEU A 5 -22.17 -33.31 -16.24
C LEU A 5 -23.56 -32.84 -16.68
N LEU A 6 -24.45 -33.78 -17.02
CA LEU A 6 -25.82 -33.47 -17.41
C LEU A 6 -26.62 -32.82 -16.26
N ILE A 7 -26.43 -33.26 -15.02
CA ILE A 7 -27.05 -32.62 -13.85
C ILE A 7 -26.54 -31.18 -13.70
N ILE A 8 -25.22 -30.96 -13.83
CA ILE A 8 -24.62 -29.62 -13.74
C ILE A 8 -25.15 -28.71 -14.86
N GLU A 9 -25.25 -29.21 -16.10
CA GLU A 9 -25.80 -28.43 -17.23
C GLU A 9 -27.26 -28.02 -16.99
N ILE A 10 -28.10 -28.92 -16.45
CA ILE A 10 -29.48 -28.60 -16.07
C ILE A 10 -29.51 -27.54 -14.96
N LEU A 11 -28.66 -27.67 -13.94
CA LEU A 11 -28.58 -26.68 -12.86
C LEU A 11 -28.15 -25.31 -13.37
N VAL A 12 -27.17 -25.27 -14.27
CA VAL A 12 -26.72 -24.04 -14.94
C VAL A 12 -27.85 -23.40 -15.74
N ALA A 13 -28.58 -24.18 -16.54
CA ALA A 13 -29.73 -23.69 -17.29
C ALA A 13 -30.85 -23.18 -16.36
N GLY A 14 -31.11 -23.88 -15.27
CA GLY A 14 -32.05 -23.47 -14.23
C GLY A 14 -31.65 -22.16 -13.56
N ALA A 15 -30.36 -21.94 -13.30
CA ALA A 15 -29.86 -20.69 -12.74
C ALA A 15 -30.17 -19.49 -13.64
N VAL A 16 -30.08 -19.62 -14.96
CA VAL A 16 -30.44 -18.55 -15.92
C VAL A 16 -31.92 -18.16 -15.78
N ILE A 17 -32.82 -19.14 -15.65
CA ILE A 17 -34.25 -18.90 -15.46
C ILE A 17 -34.48 -18.15 -14.15
N ILE A 18 -33.83 -18.57 -13.06
CA ILE A 18 -33.94 -17.92 -11.75
C ILE A 18 -33.44 -16.47 -11.85
N THR A 19 -32.30 -16.23 -12.52
CA THR A 19 -31.78 -14.88 -12.77
C THR A 19 -32.79 -14.01 -13.53
N ALA A 20 -33.40 -14.55 -14.59
CA ALA A 20 -34.40 -13.83 -15.38
C ALA A 20 -35.62 -13.44 -14.53
N VAL A 21 -36.14 -14.37 -13.73
CA VAL A 21 -37.30 -14.12 -12.84
C VAL A 21 -36.96 -13.09 -11.77
N ARG A 22 -35.81 -13.22 -11.10
CA ARG A 22 -35.34 -12.26 -10.10
C ARG A 22 -35.24 -10.86 -10.70
N MET A 23 -34.70 -10.77 -11.89
CA MET A 23 -34.48 -9.48 -12.53
C MET A 23 -35.78 -8.86 -13.02
N TYR A 24 -36.70 -9.66 -13.55
CA TYR A 24 -38.06 -9.23 -13.84
C TYR A 24 -38.73 -8.61 -12.61
N PHE A 25 -38.69 -9.26 -11.44
CA PHE A 25 -39.29 -8.71 -10.23
C PHE A 25 -38.63 -7.40 -9.79
N THR A 26 -37.31 -7.32 -9.91
CA THR A 26 -36.53 -6.12 -9.56
C THR A 26 -36.92 -4.94 -10.46
N ILE A 27 -36.87 -5.14 -11.77
CA ILE A 27 -37.25 -4.12 -12.75
C ILE A 27 -38.72 -3.74 -12.59
N ASN A 28 -39.63 -4.69 -12.45
CA ASN A 28 -41.07 -4.42 -12.31
C ASN A 28 -41.35 -3.56 -11.08
N LYS A 29 -40.69 -3.83 -9.96
CA LYS A 29 -40.82 -3.02 -8.74
C LYS A 29 -40.37 -1.58 -8.96
N LEU A 30 -39.22 -1.39 -9.61
CA LEU A 30 -38.66 -0.07 -9.92
C LEU A 30 -39.48 0.67 -10.99
N TRP A 31 -39.95 -0.05 -12.01
CA TRP A 31 -40.71 0.50 -13.14
C TRP A 31 -42.04 1.11 -12.72
N LYS A 32 -42.71 0.51 -11.73
CA LYS A 32 -43.95 1.05 -11.13
C LYS A 32 -43.72 2.40 -10.45
N ARG A 33 -42.50 2.70 -10.02
CA ARG A 33 -42.11 3.91 -9.27
C ARG A 33 -41.11 4.80 -10.01
N LYS A 34 -40.91 4.58 -11.31
CA LYS A 34 -39.90 5.28 -12.14
C LYS A 34 -40.06 6.81 -12.24
N SER A 35 -41.22 7.34 -11.83
CA SER A 35 -41.50 8.78 -11.84
C SER A 35 -41.29 9.43 -10.47
N ASP A 36 -40.95 8.65 -9.44
CA ASP A 36 -40.66 9.10 -8.09
C ASP A 36 -39.17 9.47 -7.98
N GLN A 37 -38.88 10.71 -7.61
CA GLN A 37 -37.51 11.23 -7.54
C GLN A 37 -36.69 10.55 -6.43
N GLU A 38 -37.30 10.22 -5.29
CA GLU A 38 -36.59 9.58 -4.18
C GLU A 38 -36.12 8.17 -4.57
N VAL A 39 -36.99 7.42 -5.26
CA VAL A 39 -36.66 6.09 -5.77
C VAL A 39 -35.53 6.18 -6.79
N CYS A 40 -35.56 7.16 -7.69
CA CYS A 40 -34.50 7.35 -8.68
C CYS A 40 -33.15 7.69 -8.00
N ASN A 41 -33.17 8.61 -7.02
CA ASN A 41 -31.96 9.03 -6.29
C ASN A 41 -31.38 7.92 -5.40
N SER A 42 -32.19 6.94 -4.98
CA SER A 42 -31.70 5.79 -4.18
C SER A 42 -30.93 4.75 -4.98
N ILE A 43 -30.96 4.83 -6.32
CA ILE A 43 -30.29 3.89 -7.21
C ILE A 43 -28.86 4.37 -7.48
N SER A 44 -27.87 3.57 -7.08
CA SER A 44 -26.46 3.80 -7.38
C SER A 44 -26.17 3.52 -8.86
N ILE A 45 -26.13 4.56 -9.70
CA ILE A 45 -25.88 4.42 -11.13
C ILE A 45 -24.44 3.95 -11.36
N PHE A 46 -23.49 4.42 -10.55
CA PHE A 46 -22.09 4.02 -10.63
C PHE A 46 -21.91 2.51 -10.41
N ALA A 47 -22.59 1.92 -9.43
CA ALA A 47 -22.53 0.47 -9.19
C ALA A 47 -23.02 -0.34 -10.40
N TYR A 48 -24.10 0.08 -11.06
CA TYR A 48 -24.61 -0.60 -12.24
C TYR A 48 -23.71 -0.41 -13.48
N VAL A 49 -23.02 0.73 -13.61
CA VAL A 49 -21.99 0.93 -14.65
C VAL A 49 -20.80 0.00 -14.43
N LEU A 50 -20.35 -0.18 -13.19
CA LEU A 50 -19.32 -1.17 -12.86
C LEU A 50 -19.78 -2.60 -13.16
N ALA A 51 -21.02 -2.94 -12.81
CA ALA A 51 -21.58 -4.26 -13.11
C ALA A 51 -21.59 -4.53 -14.62
N ILE A 52 -22.00 -3.55 -15.45
CA ILE A 52 -21.93 -3.69 -16.91
C ILE A 52 -20.49 -3.88 -17.39
N SER A 53 -19.54 -3.14 -16.83
CA SER A 53 -18.11 -3.25 -17.17
C SER A 53 -17.54 -4.65 -16.90
N VAL A 54 -18.07 -5.36 -15.89
CA VAL A 54 -17.69 -6.74 -15.58
C VAL A 54 -18.39 -7.75 -16.50
N HIS A 55 -19.72 -7.65 -16.65
CA HIS A 55 -20.48 -8.67 -17.39
C HIS A 55 -20.29 -8.59 -18.91
N THR A 56 -19.94 -7.42 -19.47
CA THR A 56 -19.77 -7.27 -20.92
C THR A 56 -18.58 -8.10 -21.47
N PRO A 57 -17.37 -8.04 -20.87
CA PRO A 57 -16.27 -8.92 -21.27
C PRO A 57 -16.59 -10.41 -21.13
N PHE A 58 -17.26 -10.83 -20.04
CA PHE A 58 -17.65 -12.23 -19.85
C PHE A 58 -18.67 -12.68 -20.89
N MET A 59 -19.67 -11.86 -21.19
CA MET A 59 -20.63 -12.12 -22.26
C MET A 59 -19.94 -12.34 -23.60
N ILE A 60 -18.98 -11.48 -23.98
CA ILE A 60 -18.21 -11.61 -25.22
C ILE A 60 -17.38 -12.90 -25.20
N LYS A 61 -16.67 -13.17 -24.11
CA LYS A 61 -15.88 -14.41 -23.94
C LYS A 61 -16.76 -15.65 -24.10
N PHE A 62 -17.89 -15.72 -23.42
CA PHE A 62 -18.76 -16.89 -23.47
C PHE A 62 -19.45 -17.06 -24.82
N ALA A 63 -19.84 -15.96 -25.48
CA ALA A 63 -20.49 -15.99 -26.78
C ALA A 63 -19.54 -16.41 -27.91
N PHE A 64 -18.34 -15.84 -27.94
CA PHE A 64 -17.45 -15.95 -29.10
C PHE A 64 -16.26 -16.90 -28.90
N ILE A 65 -15.76 -17.04 -27.66
CA ILE A 65 -14.58 -17.88 -27.36
C ILE A 65 -15.02 -19.25 -26.87
N ASP A 66 -15.75 -19.30 -25.75
CA ASP A 66 -16.09 -20.56 -25.10
C ASP A 66 -17.30 -21.26 -25.74
N LYS A 67 -18.03 -20.59 -26.64
CA LYS A 67 -19.28 -21.03 -27.28
C LYS A 67 -20.33 -21.57 -26.29
N ASN A 68 -20.31 -21.05 -25.06
CA ASN A 68 -21.28 -21.37 -24.02
C ASN A 68 -22.44 -20.37 -24.07
N TYR A 69 -23.43 -20.69 -24.89
CA TYR A 69 -24.57 -19.82 -25.11
C TYR A 69 -25.46 -19.64 -23.88
N VAL A 70 -25.47 -20.61 -22.96
CA VAL A 70 -26.27 -20.50 -21.72
C VAL A 70 -25.72 -19.40 -20.82
N MET A 71 -24.40 -19.40 -20.60
CA MET A 71 -23.74 -18.36 -19.80
C MET A 71 -23.74 -17.00 -20.51
N ALA A 72 -23.51 -16.98 -21.81
CA ALA A 72 -23.60 -15.75 -22.60
C ALA A 72 -25.01 -15.12 -22.50
N THR A 73 -26.06 -15.94 -22.56
CA THR A 73 -27.45 -15.48 -22.40
C THR A 73 -27.70 -14.93 -21.00
N ASN A 74 -27.18 -15.58 -19.96
CA ASN A 74 -27.28 -15.09 -18.59
C ASN A 74 -26.63 -13.71 -18.42
N ASP A 75 -25.41 -13.52 -18.93
CA ASP A 75 -24.74 -12.21 -18.85
C ASP A 75 -25.44 -11.15 -19.71
N ALA A 76 -25.97 -11.51 -20.89
CA ALA A 76 -26.77 -10.60 -21.71
C ALA A 76 -28.04 -10.13 -20.98
N ILE A 77 -28.74 -11.03 -20.30
CA ILE A 77 -29.89 -10.69 -19.45
C ILE A 77 -29.46 -9.70 -18.37
N GLN A 78 -28.34 -9.93 -17.69
CA GLN A 78 -27.83 -9.03 -16.65
C GLN A 78 -27.46 -7.63 -17.19
N VAL A 79 -26.73 -7.57 -18.31
CA VAL A 79 -26.35 -6.29 -18.93
C VAL A 79 -27.59 -5.48 -19.33
N LEU A 80 -28.55 -6.10 -20.04
CA LEU A 80 -29.80 -5.43 -20.43
C LEU A 80 -30.56 -4.90 -19.22
N SER A 81 -30.55 -5.70 -18.17
CA SER A 81 -31.23 -5.42 -16.93
C SER A 81 -30.62 -4.26 -16.15
N TYR A 82 -29.30 -4.17 -16.08
CA TYR A 82 -28.60 -3.02 -15.52
C TYR A 82 -28.82 -1.75 -16.33
N LEU A 83 -28.86 -1.84 -17.67
CA LEU A 83 -29.20 -0.71 -18.53
C LEU A 83 -30.60 -0.16 -18.21
N LEU A 84 -31.59 -1.05 -17.99
CA LEU A 84 -32.94 -0.64 -17.59
C LEU A 84 -32.96 0.00 -16.20
N VAL A 85 -32.19 -0.50 -15.25
CA VAL A 85 -32.10 0.09 -13.91
C VAL A 85 -31.42 1.46 -13.95
N ILE A 86 -30.35 1.64 -14.72
CA ILE A 86 -29.71 2.95 -14.95
C ILE A 86 -30.72 3.91 -15.60
N LEU A 87 -31.48 3.44 -16.59
CA LEU A 87 -32.51 4.22 -17.26
C LEU A 87 -33.58 4.73 -16.28
N ILE A 88 -33.98 3.90 -15.31
CA ILE A 88 -34.88 4.32 -14.23
C ILE A 88 -34.17 5.27 -13.24
N GLY A 89 -32.97 4.91 -12.75
CA GLY A 89 -32.22 5.66 -11.74
C GLY A 89 -31.84 7.08 -12.17
N THR A 90 -31.66 7.31 -13.47
CA THR A 90 -31.41 8.67 -14.00
C THR A 90 -32.60 9.62 -13.85
N GLY A 91 -33.77 9.11 -13.46
CA GLY A 91 -34.98 9.93 -13.31
C GLY A 91 -35.51 10.45 -14.64
N PHE A 92 -35.29 9.70 -15.73
CA PHE A 92 -35.74 10.07 -17.08
C PHE A 92 -37.27 10.31 -17.15
N TRP A 93 -38.07 9.58 -16.36
CA TRP A 93 -39.53 9.74 -16.29
C TRP A 93 -40.02 10.69 -15.19
N VAL A 94 -39.12 11.39 -14.49
CA VAL A 94 -39.51 12.37 -13.47
C VAL A 94 -39.93 13.67 -14.15
N ARG A 95 -41.03 14.27 -13.68
CA ARG A 95 -41.60 15.50 -14.27
C ARG A 95 -40.60 16.65 -14.33
N ALA A 96 -39.68 16.74 -13.36
CA ALA A 96 -38.62 17.75 -13.31
C ALA A 96 -37.59 17.65 -14.45
N ASN A 97 -37.41 16.46 -15.04
CA ASN A 97 -36.35 16.18 -16.03
C ASN A 97 -36.89 16.04 -17.47
N LYS A 98 -38.15 16.41 -17.72
CA LYS A 98 -38.84 16.23 -19.02
C LYS A 98 -38.16 16.88 -20.24
N ARG A 99 -37.24 17.83 -20.03
CA ARG A 99 -36.53 18.56 -21.11
C ARG A 99 -35.03 18.23 -21.20
N THR A 100 -34.53 17.32 -20.37
CA THR A 100 -33.11 16.94 -20.36
C THR A 100 -32.92 15.60 -21.05
N GLY A 101 -31.90 15.51 -21.92
CA GLY A 101 -31.56 14.26 -22.61
C GLY A 101 -31.03 13.19 -21.65
N PHE A 102 -31.26 11.92 -21.99
CA PHE A 102 -30.84 10.76 -21.18
C PHE A 102 -29.33 10.79 -20.85
N LEU A 103 -28.47 11.00 -21.86
CA LEU A 103 -27.02 11.05 -21.65
C LEU A 103 -26.59 12.18 -20.70
N THR A 104 -27.30 13.31 -20.73
CA THR A 104 -27.04 14.43 -19.81
C THR A 104 -27.40 14.06 -18.38
N LEU A 105 -28.51 13.33 -18.18
CA LEU A 105 -28.92 12.83 -16.87
C LEU A 105 -27.96 11.77 -16.33
N VAL A 106 -27.52 10.83 -17.16
CA VAL A 106 -26.48 9.83 -16.81
C VAL A 106 -25.20 10.55 -16.37
N LYS A 107 -24.70 11.49 -17.18
CA LYS A 107 -23.48 12.23 -16.85
C LYS A 107 -23.62 13.04 -15.56
N LYS A 108 -24.78 13.68 -15.35
CA LYS A 108 -25.06 14.44 -14.13
C LYS A 108 -25.09 13.54 -12.91
N ALA A 109 -25.78 12.41 -12.98
CA ALA A 109 -25.90 11.48 -11.88
C ALA A 109 -24.56 10.81 -11.54
N LEU A 110 -23.81 10.37 -12.56
CA LEU A 110 -22.45 9.85 -12.38
C LEU A 110 -21.52 10.88 -11.74
N ARG A 111 -21.60 12.17 -12.11
CA ARG A 111 -20.76 13.21 -11.51
C ARG A 111 -21.12 13.52 -10.06
N LEU A 112 -22.39 13.41 -9.70
CA LEU A 112 -22.85 13.61 -8.32
C LEU A 112 -22.39 12.42 -7.46
N GLU A 113 -22.65 11.21 -7.93
CA GLU A 113 -22.29 9.98 -7.25
C GLU A 113 -20.76 9.77 -7.18
N SER A 114 -20.01 10.15 -8.23
CA SER A 114 -18.53 10.08 -8.20
C SER A 114 -17.91 10.97 -7.14
N LYS A 115 -18.57 12.07 -6.73
CA LYS A 115 -18.08 12.90 -5.63
C LYS A 115 -18.25 12.20 -4.29
N GLU A 116 -19.35 11.46 -4.11
CA GLU A 116 -19.65 10.73 -2.88
C GLU A 116 -18.89 9.39 -2.81
N SER A 117 -18.93 8.59 -3.87
CA SER A 117 -18.22 7.31 -3.99
C SER A 117 -16.71 7.47 -4.22
N GLY A 118 -16.26 8.62 -4.74
CA GLY A 118 -14.84 8.92 -4.90
C GLY A 118 -14.09 8.90 -3.57
N HIS A 119 -14.74 9.31 -2.47
CA HIS A 119 -14.17 9.22 -1.12
C HIS A 119 -13.95 7.76 -0.69
N LEU A 120 -14.87 6.86 -1.04
CA LEU A 120 -14.75 5.42 -0.74
C LEU A 120 -13.67 4.76 -1.60
N MET A 121 -13.61 5.07 -2.91
CA MET A 121 -12.54 4.60 -3.79
C MET A 121 -11.16 5.10 -3.32
N LYS A 122 -11.07 6.37 -2.90
CA LYS A 122 -9.86 6.97 -2.33
C LYS A 122 -9.45 6.29 -1.02
N SER A 123 -10.41 5.88 -0.18
CA SER A 123 -10.11 5.17 1.07
C SER A 123 -9.52 3.77 0.86
N LEU A 124 -9.74 3.16 -0.31
CA LEU A 124 -9.10 1.88 -0.70
C LEU A 124 -7.67 2.07 -1.25
N ILE A 125 -7.30 3.30 -1.63
CA ILE A 125 -6.01 3.66 -2.24
C ILE A 125 -5.10 4.38 -1.24
N ARG A 126 -5.66 4.96 -0.17
CA ARG A 126 -4.86 5.64 0.86
C ARG A 126 -3.83 4.68 1.45
N PRO A 127 -2.56 5.08 1.51
CA PRO A 127 -1.52 4.24 2.07
C PRO A 127 -1.75 4.01 3.56
N SER A 128 -1.57 2.77 3.98
CA SER A 128 -1.48 2.46 5.40
C SER A 128 -0.28 3.21 5.96
N GLY A 129 -0.47 4.07 6.96
CA GLY A 129 0.65 4.81 7.56
C GLY A 129 1.13 6.05 6.77
N ALA A 130 0.22 6.81 6.14
CA ALA A 130 0.56 8.05 5.44
C ALA A 130 1.39 9.04 6.30
N LYS A 131 1.11 9.10 7.61
CA LYS A 131 1.85 9.96 8.54
C LYS A 131 3.30 9.51 8.69
N GLU A 132 3.51 8.21 8.82
CA GLU A 132 4.83 7.59 8.94
C GLU A 132 5.65 7.78 7.66
N ILE A 133 5.02 7.68 6.48
CA ILE A 133 5.67 7.99 5.20
C ILE A 133 6.12 9.46 5.15
N ILE A 134 5.25 10.39 5.53
CA ILE A 134 5.61 11.83 5.58
C ILE A 134 6.78 12.05 6.54
N GLU A 135 6.77 11.42 7.71
CA GLU A 135 7.86 11.55 8.68
C GLU A 135 9.17 10.97 8.17
N ILE A 136 9.15 9.84 7.44
CA ILE A 136 10.36 9.31 6.79
C ILE A 136 10.87 10.28 5.72
N LEU A 137 10.00 10.81 4.87
CA LEU A 137 10.38 11.75 3.81
C LEU A 137 10.97 13.05 4.38
N LYS A 138 10.38 13.60 5.44
CA LYS A 138 10.94 14.74 6.17
C LYS A 138 12.34 14.47 6.71
N LYS A 139 12.58 13.25 7.22
CA LYS A 139 13.87 12.85 7.77
C LYS A 139 14.93 12.65 6.69
N ILE A 140 14.56 12.09 5.54
CA ILE A 140 15.44 11.96 4.36
C ILE A 140 15.82 13.35 3.85
N ALA A 141 14.84 14.24 3.69
CA ALA A 141 15.04 15.64 3.30
C ALA A 141 15.95 16.48 4.24
N ARG A 142 16.31 15.94 5.41
CA ARG A 142 17.20 16.58 6.39
C ARG A 142 18.58 15.93 6.45
N LEU A 143 18.81 14.86 5.68
CA LEU A 143 20.00 14.05 5.82
C LEU A 143 21.25 14.79 5.34
N ASP A 144 21.19 15.37 4.16
CA ASP A 144 22.23 16.20 3.54
C ASP A 144 22.01 17.71 3.77
N ASN A 145 20.88 18.09 4.39
CA ASN A 145 20.50 19.46 4.73
C ASN A 145 20.35 20.39 3.52
N GLU A 146 20.21 19.82 2.32
CA GLU A 146 19.86 20.49 1.08
C GLU A 146 18.62 19.79 0.52
N LEU A 147 17.65 20.55 0.03
CA LEU A 147 16.46 19.98 -0.61
C LEU A 147 16.33 20.66 -1.95
N SER A 148 16.53 19.92 -3.03
CA SER A 148 16.50 20.48 -4.37
C SER A 148 15.08 20.59 -4.92
N ASP A 149 14.92 21.43 -5.95
CA ASP A 149 13.68 21.51 -6.71
C ASP A 149 13.29 20.15 -7.34
N SER A 150 14.28 19.30 -7.66
CA SER A 150 14.08 17.97 -8.23
C SER A 150 13.44 17.02 -7.22
N GLU A 151 13.95 17.00 -5.99
CA GLU A 151 13.43 16.18 -4.89
C GLU A 151 12.05 16.64 -4.45
N VAL A 152 11.85 17.95 -4.31
CA VAL A 152 10.54 18.56 -4.02
C VAL A 152 9.52 18.12 -5.07
N LYS A 153 9.90 18.10 -6.35
CA LYS A 153 9.02 17.65 -7.43
C LYS A 153 8.69 16.17 -7.32
N ILE A 154 9.67 15.31 -7.06
CA ILE A 154 9.47 13.86 -6.90
C ILE A 154 8.54 13.57 -5.71
N ILE A 155 8.76 14.22 -4.57
CA ILE A 155 7.94 14.09 -3.36
C ILE A 155 6.51 14.57 -3.62
N ASN A 156 6.34 15.71 -4.30
CA ASN A 156 5.02 16.23 -4.65
C ASN A 156 4.27 15.32 -5.63
N ASP A 157 4.95 14.80 -6.65
CA ASP A 157 4.35 13.89 -7.63
C ASP A 157 3.96 12.57 -6.96
N PHE A 158 4.79 12.05 -6.06
CA PHE A 158 4.46 10.88 -5.24
C PHE A 158 3.23 11.14 -4.35
N ALA A 159 3.20 12.25 -3.62
CA ALA A 159 2.09 12.59 -2.75
C ALA A 159 0.78 12.81 -3.49
N LYS A 160 0.81 13.42 -4.68
CA LYS A 160 -0.37 13.53 -5.56
C LYS A 160 -0.87 12.16 -6.00
N ASN A 161 0.04 11.27 -6.41
CA ASN A 161 -0.31 9.92 -6.83
C ASN A 161 -0.93 9.10 -5.70
N TRP A 162 -0.49 9.34 -4.46
CA TRP A 162 -0.94 8.62 -3.27
C TRP A 162 -2.04 9.36 -2.49
N ASP A 163 -2.54 10.50 -2.99
CA ASP A 163 -3.54 11.37 -2.34
C ASP A 163 -3.16 11.72 -0.89
N ILE A 164 -1.86 11.94 -0.65
CA ILE A 164 -1.29 12.34 0.63
C ILE A 164 -1.24 13.87 0.69
N GLU A 165 -1.83 14.44 1.73
CA GLU A 165 -1.71 15.87 2.02
C GLU A 165 -0.34 16.14 2.68
N LEU A 166 0.56 16.77 1.93
CA LEU A 166 1.86 17.17 2.46
C LEU A 166 1.75 18.51 3.22
N PRO A 167 2.32 18.62 4.43
CA PRO A 167 2.59 19.92 5.05
C PRO A 167 3.64 20.67 4.23
N ASN A 168 3.78 21.98 4.44
CA ASN A 168 4.69 22.81 3.63
C ASN A 168 6.12 22.23 3.60
N ILE A 169 6.59 21.85 2.42
CA ILE A 169 7.88 21.14 2.21
C ILE A 169 9.05 22.07 2.53
N GLU A 170 8.89 23.38 2.30
CA GLU A 170 9.91 24.38 2.60
C GLU A 170 10.23 24.47 4.11
N GLU A 171 9.28 24.07 4.96
CA GLU A 171 9.49 24.02 6.41
C GLU A 171 10.26 22.77 6.86
N TRP A 172 10.46 21.78 5.98
CA TRP A 172 11.05 20.51 6.37
C TRP A 172 12.53 20.66 6.75
N GLN A 173 13.25 21.62 6.17
CA GLN A 173 14.66 21.91 6.49
C GLN A 173 14.85 22.59 7.86
N SER A 174 13.80 23.16 8.47
CA SER A 174 13.93 23.99 9.68
C SER A 174 14.11 23.23 11.01
N GLY A 175 14.41 21.93 10.96
CA GLY A 175 14.54 21.06 12.14
C GLY A 175 15.98 20.71 12.53
N GLU A 176 16.12 19.94 13.61
CA GLU A 176 17.42 19.35 13.99
C GLU A 176 17.87 18.31 12.95
N GLN A 177 19.20 18.25 12.71
CA GLN A 177 19.82 17.23 11.85
C GLN A 177 19.38 15.84 12.32
N THR A 178 18.96 15.02 11.36
CA THR A 178 18.42 13.69 11.66
C THR A 178 19.53 12.65 11.57
N SER A 179 19.65 11.78 12.58
CA SER A 179 20.61 10.66 12.52
C SER A 179 20.10 9.57 11.57
N LEU A 180 21.01 8.89 10.88
CA LEU A 180 20.71 7.69 10.07
C LEU A 180 19.90 6.64 10.84
N LEU A 181 20.15 6.51 12.16
CA LEU A 181 19.40 5.61 13.03
C LEU A 181 17.94 6.02 13.19
N ASP A 182 17.64 7.32 13.25
CA ASP A 182 16.28 7.83 13.41
C ASP A 182 15.44 7.64 12.15
N ILE A 183 16.07 7.67 10.97
CA ILE A 183 15.40 7.38 9.69
C ILE A 183 15.08 5.89 9.63
N ARG A 184 16.05 5.02 9.94
CA ARG A 184 15.86 3.57 10.01
C ARG A 184 14.73 3.18 10.95
N GLU A 185 14.69 3.73 12.16
CA GLU A 185 13.60 3.49 13.13
C GLU A 185 12.24 3.90 12.57
N SER A 186 12.18 4.98 11.79
CA SER A 186 10.93 5.43 11.16
C SER A 186 10.46 4.47 10.07
N VAL A 187 11.39 3.92 9.29
CA VAL A 187 11.10 2.86 8.31
C VAL A 187 10.63 1.58 9.01
N GLU A 188 11.28 1.15 10.10
CA GLU A 188 10.84 0.01 10.91
C GLU A 188 9.44 0.25 11.47
N LYS A 189 9.17 1.43 12.02
CA LYS A 189 7.85 1.81 12.52
C LYS A 189 6.78 1.74 11.44
N TYR A 190 7.09 2.20 10.23
CA TYR A 190 6.19 2.09 9.08
C TYR A 190 5.90 0.63 8.73
N LEU A 191 6.93 -0.22 8.62
CA LEU A 191 6.76 -1.63 8.27
C LEU A 191 6.04 -2.44 9.37
N ASN A 192 6.18 -2.03 10.64
CA ASN A 192 5.44 -2.61 11.76
C ASN A 192 3.92 -2.36 11.66
N LEU A 193 3.47 -1.36 10.90
CA LEU A 193 2.05 -1.17 10.57
C LEU A 193 1.53 -2.22 9.59
N SER A 194 2.39 -3.13 9.12
CA SER A 194 2.09 -4.15 8.13
C SER A 194 1.48 -3.56 6.84
N PRO A 195 2.18 -2.61 6.17
CA PRO A 195 1.69 -2.04 4.92
C PRO A 195 1.64 -3.11 3.81
N PRO A 196 0.74 -3.00 2.84
CA PRO A 196 0.73 -3.89 1.68
C PRO A 196 2.11 -3.97 1.01
N VAL A 197 2.54 -5.17 0.61
CA VAL A 197 3.85 -5.42 -0.03
C VAL A 197 4.16 -4.45 -1.17
N LYS A 198 3.13 -4.14 -1.99
CA LYS A 198 3.25 -3.18 -3.07
C LYS A 198 3.60 -1.77 -2.59
N GLN A 199 3.00 -1.30 -1.49
CA GLN A 199 3.30 0.01 -0.92
C GLN A 199 4.73 0.07 -0.37
N ALA A 200 5.20 -0.98 0.29
CA ALA A 200 6.58 -1.07 0.76
C ALA A 200 7.59 -1.03 -0.40
N SER A 201 7.33 -1.76 -1.49
CA SER A 201 8.17 -1.73 -2.70
C SER A 201 8.18 -0.35 -3.37
N GLU A 202 7.02 0.28 -3.52
CA GLU A 202 6.91 1.61 -4.13
C GLU A 202 7.60 2.69 -3.27
N LEU A 203 7.59 2.55 -1.94
CA LEU A 203 8.34 3.43 -1.03
C LEU A 203 9.86 3.28 -1.22
N LEU A 204 10.36 2.05 -1.42
CA LEU A 204 11.77 1.82 -1.74
C LEU A 204 12.15 2.45 -3.08
N ASP A 205 11.29 2.36 -4.07
CA ASP A 205 11.51 3.01 -5.37
C ASP A 205 11.50 4.53 -5.24
N LEU A 206 10.65 5.10 -4.38
CA LEU A 206 10.67 6.52 -4.06
C LEU A 206 12.02 6.94 -3.45
N PHE A 207 12.55 6.19 -2.47
CA PHE A 207 13.87 6.49 -1.90
C PHE A 207 14.97 6.50 -2.96
N ARG A 208 14.95 5.52 -3.88
CA ARG A 208 15.91 5.48 -5.00
C ARG A 208 15.78 6.67 -5.93
N LEU A 209 14.57 7.16 -6.16
CA LEU A 209 14.32 8.32 -7.03
C LEU A 209 14.78 9.61 -6.38
N ILE A 210 14.52 9.81 -5.09
CA ILE A 210 14.95 11.00 -4.33
C ILE A 210 16.49 11.05 -4.32
N VAL A 211 17.15 9.99 -3.85
CA VAL A 211 18.63 9.94 -3.76
C VAL A 211 19.32 10.10 -5.12
N LYS A 212 18.64 9.76 -6.23
CA LYS A 212 19.21 9.92 -7.59
C LYS A 212 18.79 11.22 -8.27
N ALA A 213 17.94 12.04 -7.66
CA ALA A 213 17.32 13.18 -8.30
C ALA A 213 18.37 14.18 -8.81
N ASP A 214 19.39 14.44 -8.00
CA ASP A 214 20.37 15.49 -8.26
C ASP A 214 21.70 15.00 -8.84
N ASN A 215 21.78 13.73 -9.26
CA ASN A 215 22.97 13.07 -9.81
C ASN A 215 24.24 13.15 -8.92
N VAL A 216 24.10 13.60 -7.68
CA VAL A 216 25.13 13.61 -6.64
C VAL A 216 24.55 12.83 -5.49
N ILE A 217 25.17 11.70 -5.15
CA ILE A 217 24.75 10.86 -4.03
C ILE A 217 25.73 11.12 -2.90
N SER A 218 25.22 11.63 -1.78
CA SER A 218 26.02 11.77 -0.56
C SER A 218 26.33 10.40 0.05
N LYS A 219 27.42 10.33 0.82
CA LYS A 219 27.77 9.09 1.54
C LYS A 219 26.67 8.67 2.51
N GLU A 220 25.96 9.62 3.13
CA GLU A 220 24.89 9.34 4.08
C GLU A 220 23.65 8.77 3.38
N GLU A 221 23.26 9.29 2.22
CA GLU A 221 22.17 8.76 1.41
C GLU A 221 22.47 7.37 0.88
N GLU A 222 23.71 7.10 0.47
CA GLU A 222 24.15 5.77 0.02
C GLU A 222 24.01 4.74 1.15
N LEU A 223 24.50 5.09 2.34
CA LEU A 223 24.37 4.27 3.55
C LEU A 223 22.89 4.02 3.91
N PHE A 224 22.08 5.09 3.91
CA PHE A 224 20.64 4.98 4.17
C PHE A 224 19.94 4.08 3.15
N LEU A 225 20.21 4.29 1.86
CA LEU A 225 19.56 3.55 0.78
C LEU A 225 19.92 2.07 0.84
N ALA A 226 21.18 1.73 1.14
CA ALA A 226 21.61 0.35 1.32
C ALA A 226 20.88 -0.34 2.48
N GLU A 227 20.79 0.32 3.64
CA GLU A 227 20.08 -0.21 4.81
C GLU A 227 18.57 -0.34 4.55
N ALA A 228 17.93 0.71 4.03
CA ALA A 228 16.50 0.71 3.71
C ALA A 228 16.14 -0.35 2.66
N THR A 229 17.01 -0.56 1.66
CA THR A 229 16.85 -1.63 0.66
C THR A 229 16.82 -3.00 1.32
N GLY A 230 17.77 -3.30 2.20
CA GLY A 230 17.80 -4.59 2.90
C GLY A 230 16.59 -4.79 3.81
N LEU A 231 16.21 -3.74 4.53
CA LEU A 231 15.10 -3.76 5.49
C LEU A 231 13.74 -3.97 4.78
N ILE A 232 13.48 -3.23 3.71
CA ILE A 232 12.25 -3.36 2.92
C ILE A 232 12.24 -4.68 2.13
N ASN A 233 13.36 -5.11 1.55
CA ASN A 233 13.40 -6.37 0.80
C ASN A 233 13.16 -7.58 1.72
N SER A 234 13.73 -7.58 2.92
CA SER A 234 13.48 -8.60 3.95
C SER A 234 11.97 -8.67 4.27
N TYR A 235 11.31 -7.53 4.40
CA TYR A 235 9.87 -7.45 4.61
C TYR A 235 9.05 -7.97 3.40
N VAL A 236 9.41 -7.55 2.18
CA VAL A 236 8.70 -7.88 0.94
C VAL A 236 8.82 -9.36 0.58
N HIS A 237 10.01 -9.94 0.74
CA HIS A 237 10.31 -11.32 0.35
C HIS A 237 10.15 -12.31 1.50
N GLN A 238 9.93 -11.84 2.73
CA GLN A 238 9.86 -12.67 3.93
C GLN A 238 11.06 -13.62 4.04
N GLU A 239 12.27 -13.09 3.82
CA GLU A 239 13.48 -13.91 3.86
C GLU A 239 13.65 -14.53 5.25
N GLU A 240 13.72 -15.86 5.31
CA GLU A 240 13.86 -16.58 6.58
C GLU A 240 15.22 -16.31 7.25
N ASN A 241 16.26 -15.96 6.47
CA ASN A 241 17.62 -15.74 6.94
C ASN A 241 18.34 -14.65 6.12
N PRO A 242 17.96 -13.37 6.26
CA PRO A 242 18.66 -12.30 5.56
C PRO A 242 20.05 -12.11 6.18
N LYS A 243 21.04 -11.82 5.32
CA LYS A 243 22.39 -11.47 5.79
C LYS A 243 22.32 -10.20 6.63
N MET A 244 22.68 -10.31 7.89
CA MET A 244 22.64 -9.20 8.84
C MET A 244 24.01 -9.01 9.50
N TYR A 245 24.31 -7.76 9.83
CA TYR A 245 25.50 -7.32 10.53
C TYR A 245 25.11 -6.80 11.90
N GLN A 246 25.63 -7.42 12.95
CA GLN A 246 25.29 -7.10 14.32
C GLN A 246 26.37 -6.21 14.93
N VAL A 247 25.96 -5.06 15.49
CA VAL A 247 26.88 -4.15 16.17
C VAL A 247 26.98 -4.53 17.64
N LEU A 248 28.21 -4.78 18.07
CA LEU A 248 28.60 -5.15 19.41
C LEU A 248 29.35 -4.00 20.07
N LEU A 249 28.96 -3.65 21.28
CA LEU A 249 29.71 -2.75 22.14
C LEU A 249 30.52 -3.56 23.15
N VAL A 250 31.84 -3.35 23.18
CA VAL A 250 32.75 -4.08 24.06
C VAL A 250 33.20 -3.17 25.21
N PRO A 251 32.66 -3.35 26.43
CA PRO A 251 33.05 -2.54 27.57
C PRO A 251 34.47 -2.88 28.05
N GLN A 252 35.38 -1.92 27.94
CA GLN A 252 36.80 -2.10 28.29
C GLN A 252 37.10 -2.07 29.80
N LYS A 253 36.20 -1.54 30.66
CA LYS A 253 36.43 -1.41 32.12
C LYS A 253 35.19 -1.79 32.92
N LYS A 254 35.35 -2.48 34.06
CA LYS A 254 34.24 -2.89 34.96
C LYS A 254 33.36 -1.73 35.45
N LYS A 255 33.92 -0.52 35.62
CA LYS A 255 33.15 0.70 35.95
C LYS A 255 32.27 1.20 34.80
N LYS A 256 32.71 1.02 33.54
CA LYS A 256 31.93 1.37 32.34
C LYS A 256 30.79 0.36 32.08
N ILE A 257 30.92 -0.89 32.53
CA ILE A 257 29.84 -1.90 32.43
C ILE A 257 28.59 -1.44 33.18
N LYS A 258 28.74 -0.94 34.42
CA LYS A 258 27.60 -0.42 35.21
C LYS A 258 26.96 0.83 34.58
N ALA A 259 27.78 1.76 34.10
CA ALA A 259 27.29 2.94 33.40
C ALA A 259 26.57 2.59 32.08
N MET A 260 27.07 1.60 31.34
CA MET A 260 26.41 1.15 30.10
C MET A 260 25.12 0.39 30.37
N SER A 261 25.01 -0.38 31.46
CA SER A 261 23.74 -1.00 31.86
C SER A 261 22.71 0.02 32.39
N GLU A 262 23.15 1.17 32.89
CA GLU A 262 22.27 2.28 33.28
C GLU A 262 21.80 3.09 32.06
N ILE A 263 22.65 3.29 31.07
CA ILE A 263 22.34 4.01 29.83
C ILE A 263 21.50 3.15 28.86
N PHE A 264 21.73 1.84 28.83
CA PHE A 264 21.03 0.88 27.96
C PHE A 264 20.37 -0.24 28.78
N PRO A 265 19.29 0.05 29.52
CA PRO A 265 18.67 -0.91 30.44
C PRO A 265 18.01 -2.11 29.74
N ASN A 266 17.68 -1.99 28.45
CA ASN A 266 16.98 -3.02 27.68
C ASN A 266 17.90 -3.91 26.82
N ASN A 267 19.22 -3.73 26.87
CA ASN A 267 20.13 -4.49 26.02
C ASN A 267 20.70 -5.71 26.76
N GLU A 268 20.62 -6.87 26.11
CA GLU A 268 21.13 -8.12 26.68
C GLU A 268 22.67 -8.15 26.68
N LEU A 269 23.24 -8.52 27.82
CA LEU A 269 24.65 -8.81 28.00
C LEU A 269 24.93 -10.24 27.57
N VAL A 270 25.57 -10.40 26.42
CA VAL A 270 25.86 -11.71 25.85
C VAL A 270 27.34 -12.04 26.02
N GLU A 271 27.65 -13.28 26.40
CA GLU A 271 29.03 -13.76 26.44
C GLU A 271 29.47 -14.18 25.03
N ARG A 272 30.61 -13.64 24.59
CA ARG A 272 31.26 -13.95 23.32
C ARG A 272 32.75 -14.22 23.54
N ARG A 273 33.43 -14.72 22.51
CA ARG A 273 34.89 -14.85 22.52
C ARG A 273 35.50 -13.47 22.71
N GLY A 274 36.17 -13.24 23.85
CA GLY A 274 36.75 -11.94 24.21
C GLY A 274 36.04 -11.20 25.37
N GLY A 275 34.93 -11.74 25.90
CA GLY A 275 34.30 -11.24 27.12
C GLY A 275 32.80 -10.96 26.97
N LYS A 276 32.28 -10.12 27.86
CA LYS A 276 30.88 -9.69 27.87
C LYS A 276 30.69 -8.54 26.89
N VAL A 277 29.77 -8.71 25.94
CA VAL A 277 29.43 -7.70 24.93
C VAL A 277 27.96 -7.30 25.05
N ILE A 278 27.65 -6.07 24.65
CA ILE A 278 26.28 -5.56 24.56
C ILE A 278 25.90 -5.49 23.10
N ILE A 279 24.78 -6.10 22.73
CA ILE A 279 24.23 -6.06 21.38
C ILE A 279 23.43 -4.77 21.25
N GLN A 280 23.77 -3.89 20.31
CA GLN A 280 23.07 -2.61 20.13
C GLN A 280 22.00 -2.69 19.03
N GLY A 281 22.23 -3.48 17.98
CA GLY A 281 21.27 -3.67 16.89
C GLY A 281 21.77 -4.63 15.81
N LYS A 282 20.87 -5.00 14.90
CA LYS A 282 21.16 -5.77 13.68
C LYS A 282 20.83 -4.92 12.46
N TYR A 283 21.74 -4.87 11.50
CA TYR A 283 21.65 -4.03 10.31
C TYR A 283 21.77 -4.88 9.05
N TYR A 284 21.23 -4.41 7.93
CA TYR A 284 21.27 -5.14 6.66
C TYR A 284 22.45 -4.70 5.79
N SER A 285 22.98 -3.50 5.99
CA SER A 285 24.17 -3.00 5.30
C SER A 285 25.42 -3.08 6.18
N LYS A 286 26.50 -3.63 5.61
CA LYS A 286 27.82 -3.70 6.25
C LYS A 286 28.38 -2.30 6.50
N GLU A 287 28.32 -1.45 5.49
CA GLU A 287 28.85 -0.09 5.53
C GLU A 287 28.09 0.76 6.55
N PHE A 288 26.78 0.51 6.69
CA PHE A 288 25.95 1.13 7.71
C PHE A 288 26.38 0.68 9.12
N ALA A 289 26.57 -0.63 9.34
CA ALA A 289 27.06 -1.16 10.61
C ALA A 289 28.45 -0.61 10.99
N GLU A 290 29.34 -0.44 10.00
CA GLU A 290 30.65 0.19 10.19
C GLU A 290 30.54 1.64 10.64
N GLU A 291 29.66 2.43 10.03
CA GLU A 291 29.47 3.84 10.38
C GLU A 291 28.84 3.99 11.77
N VAL A 292 27.88 3.13 12.14
CA VAL A 292 27.34 3.05 13.50
C VAL A 292 28.44 2.73 14.51
N CYS A 293 29.35 1.80 14.19
CA CYS A 293 30.50 1.52 15.05
C CYS A 293 31.37 2.77 15.24
N LYS A 294 31.70 3.50 14.17
CA LYS A 294 32.51 4.74 14.26
C LYS A 294 31.86 5.80 15.14
N ASN A 295 30.53 5.95 15.08
CA ASN A 295 29.80 6.87 15.95
C ASN A 295 30.01 6.52 17.42
N TYR A 296 29.91 5.24 17.80
CA TYR A 296 30.20 4.79 19.17
C TYR A 296 31.68 4.93 19.56
N MET A 297 32.61 4.70 18.63
CA MET A 297 34.04 4.89 18.89
C MET A 297 34.38 6.36 19.18
N THR A 298 33.72 7.28 18.49
CA THR A 298 33.87 8.73 18.72
C THR A 298 33.39 9.12 20.14
N LEU A 299 32.38 8.43 20.66
CA LEU A 299 31.90 8.57 22.04
C LEU A 299 32.80 7.85 23.07
N GLY A 300 33.93 7.27 22.65
CA GLY A 300 34.88 6.57 23.51
C GLY A 300 34.42 5.18 23.97
N ILE A 301 33.51 4.56 23.21
CA ILE A 301 33.02 3.19 23.39
C ILE A 301 33.59 2.32 22.28
N PHE A 302 34.31 1.26 22.63
CA PHE A 302 34.80 0.33 21.63
C PHE A 302 33.65 -0.48 21.04
N SER A 303 33.56 -0.50 19.72
CA SER A 303 32.49 -1.15 18.96
C SER A 303 33.08 -1.94 17.80
N ILE A 304 32.49 -3.09 17.52
CA ILE A 304 32.82 -3.96 16.39
C ILE A 304 31.52 -4.49 15.79
N TRP A 305 31.53 -4.84 14.52
CA TRP A 305 30.42 -5.55 13.89
C TRP A 305 30.81 -7.01 13.62
N GLU A 306 29.84 -7.92 13.68
CA GLU A 306 29.97 -9.31 13.27
C GLU A 306 28.89 -9.66 12.25
N GLU A 307 29.22 -10.49 11.25
CA GLU A 307 28.22 -11.06 10.36
C GLU A 307 27.45 -12.15 11.11
N VAL A 308 26.13 -12.05 11.11
CA VAL A 308 25.26 -13.02 11.77
C VAL A 308 25.10 -14.21 10.84
N ASP A 309 25.86 -15.27 11.11
CA ASP A 309 25.66 -16.56 10.45
C ASP A 309 24.55 -17.32 11.17
N THR A 310 23.35 -17.34 10.59
CA THR A 310 22.14 -17.95 11.19
C THR A 310 22.24 -19.47 11.37
N GLN A 311 23.32 -20.11 10.93
CA GLN A 311 23.56 -21.53 11.18
C GLN A 311 24.02 -21.84 12.62
N GLN A 312 24.59 -20.88 13.37
CA GLN A 312 25.09 -21.15 14.73
C GLN A 312 24.05 -21.00 15.86
N THR A 313 22.84 -20.51 15.57
CA THR A 313 21.82 -20.32 16.62
C THR A 313 20.93 -21.56 16.84
N ALA A 314 21.02 -22.59 15.99
CA ALA A 314 20.26 -23.82 16.12
C ALA A 314 20.92 -24.89 17.04
N GLU A 315 22.20 -24.74 17.40
CA GLU A 315 22.91 -25.70 18.27
C GLU A 315 22.97 -25.29 19.75
N ALA A 316 22.38 -24.14 20.11
CA ALA A 316 22.40 -23.61 21.48
C ALA A 316 21.02 -23.50 22.15
N ALA A 317 19.98 -24.13 21.58
CA ALA A 317 18.65 -24.26 22.18
C ALA A 317 18.40 -25.69 22.68
#